data_AF-A0A535FUX0-F1
#
_entry.id   AF-A0A535FUX0-F1
#
_cell.length_a   1.000
_cell.length_b   1.000
_cell.length_c   1.000
_cell.angle_alpha   90.00
_cell.angle_beta   90.00
_cell.angle_gamma   90.00
#
_symmetry.space_group_name_H-M   'P 1'
#
loop_
_entity.id
_entity.type
_entity.pdbx_description
1 polymer ?
#
loop_
_entity_poly.entity_id
_entity_poly.type
_entity_poly.pdbx_seq_one_letter_code
_entity_poly.pdbx_strand_id
1 'polypeptide(L)'
;MTRVSEAVSQREQQLFVGRQRELAAFERWLVAGTAFPEILSISGPGGVGKTTLLHAFRRIAVELGRPVLLADGRDFPATPQALLVALADSGGAELEQVVAGLNDAAPLLMLDTFEALSVLSGYLQDEILPRLDTNVKVVIAGRHAPGLAWNRGDAWLKIIRPLPLEGFSSQETQEYLLRRGINEPELAIKVARAAGGNPLALSLAADMVVNFHVRDFTVAPEWRLVVRSLAEQLLHDIKDPELRELLEACAVVHQFDEPTLAAISGRDHVSTAFAQLCRLSIVKPSEHGLQLHDDVRQHLAADLNWRQPQRYNLLRARTLAYYRERLLSAPSHEREWRVVECFFLWSNAVIQQVFFSPAEPGQVRAEARRPADDAAIRRLYAARIETTYADELGGGPIPRPEGDQESLDAILRYPGSRIRVARDELGRFMGFSTVVPICQESLQVLQLNPGITALVRAHWSATELATLPATAESARCFSLCHVVHTREQAGPVRAALVRDFSGLFAMGGTYLCSTLLPSYKGLLEACGFERIPAAQIDAWGTGYLVDGYVLDLSRVG
;
A
#
# COMPACT_ATOMS: atom_id res chain seq x y z
N MET A 1 -22.74 -35.55 -20.24
CA MET A 1 -21.66 -35.62 -19.24
C MET A 1 -20.82 -34.36 -19.40
N THR A 2 -20.71 -33.55 -18.34
CA THR A 2 -19.86 -32.36 -18.33
C THR A 2 -18.38 -32.80 -18.32
N ARG A 3 -17.55 -32.23 -19.19
CA ARG A 3 -16.11 -32.52 -19.20
C ARG A 3 -15.45 -31.92 -17.96
N VAL A 4 -14.35 -32.51 -17.47
CA VAL A 4 -13.59 -31.94 -16.33
C VAL A 4 -13.16 -30.50 -16.61
N SER A 5 -12.77 -30.19 -17.84
CA SER A 5 -12.43 -28.83 -18.27
C SER A 5 -13.60 -27.84 -18.16
N GLU A 6 -14.83 -28.29 -18.43
CA GLU A 6 -16.04 -27.47 -18.30
C GLU A 6 -16.38 -27.23 -16.83
N ALA A 7 -16.24 -28.26 -15.98
CA ALA A 7 -16.44 -28.13 -14.53
C ALA A 7 -15.42 -27.18 -13.89
N VAL A 8 -14.13 -27.27 -14.27
CA VAL A 8 -13.08 -26.34 -13.83
C VAL A 8 -13.40 -24.91 -14.28
N SER A 9 -13.76 -24.72 -15.56
CA SER A 9 -14.07 -23.39 -16.10
C SER A 9 -15.29 -22.74 -15.42
N GLN A 10 -16.32 -23.52 -15.11
CA GLN A 10 -17.48 -23.07 -14.34
C GLN A 10 -17.08 -22.67 -12.92
N ARG A 11 -16.18 -23.43 -12.27
CA ARG A 11 -15.71 -23.11 -10.92
C ARG A 11 -14.88 -21.83 -10.90
N GLU A 12 -13.99 -21.65 -11.87
CA GLU A 12 -13.25 -20.40 -12.07
C GLU A 12 -14.20 -19.22 -12.31
N GLN A 13 -15.28 -19.42 -13.06
CA GLN A 13 -16.28 -18.37 -13.31
C GLN A 13 -16.97 -17.93 -12.02
N GLN A 14 -17.38 -18.88 -11.18
CA GLN A 14 -18.03 -18.60 -9.91
C GLN A 14 -17.10 -17.78 -8.99
N LEU A 15 -15.80 -18.08 -9.03
CA LEU A 15 -14.78 -17.41 -8.22
C LEU A 15 -14.19 -16.15 -8.87
N PHE A 16 -14.59 -15.80 -10.10
CA PHE A 16 -14.13 -14.60 -10.78
C PHE A 16 -14.75 -13.36 -10.13
N VAL A 17 -13.91 -12.48 -9.56
CA VAL A 17 -14.31 -11.30 -8.79
C VAL A 17 -13.63 -10.06 -9.33
N GLY A 18 -14.35 -8.94 -9.32
CA GLY A 18 -13.82 -7.65 -9.72
C GLY A 18 -13.63 -7.49 -11.23
N ARG A 19 -12.66 -6.66 -11.60
CA ARG A 19 -12.21 -6.43 -12.99
C ARG A 19 -13.26 -5.85 -13.94
N GLN A 20 -14.33 -5.24 -13.43
CA GLN A 20 -15.41 -4.71 -14.29
C GLN A 20 -14.91 -3.60 -15.22
N ARG A 21 -13.94 -2.79 -14.76
CA ARG A 21 -13.34 -1.72 -15.58
C ARG A 21 -12.58 -2.32 -16.77
N GLU A 22 -11.81 -3.36 -16.52
CA GLU A 22 -11.00 -4.08 -17.49
C GLU A 22 -11.85 -4.86 -18.49
N LEU A 23 -12.88 -5.57 -18.02
CA LEU A 23 -13.86 -6.25 -18.87
C LEU A 23 -14.60 -5.26 -19.78
N ALA A 24 -15.11 -4.16 -19.24
CA ALA A 24 -15.80 -3.13 -20.03
C ALA A 24 -14.86 -2.40 -21.01
N ALA A 25 -13.57 -2.27 -20.68
CA ALA A 25 -12.57 -1.74 -21.61
C ALA A 25 -12.32 -2.72 -22.76
N PHE A 26 -12.20 -4.02 -22.46
CA PHE A 26 -12.02 -5.07 -23.45
C PHE A 26 -13.22 -5.22 -24.38
N GLU A 27 -14.44 -5.27 -23.86
CA GLU A 27 -15.66 -5.40 -24.68
C GLU A 27 -15.78 -4.24 -25.69
N ARG A 28 -15.58 -3.00 -25.22
CA ARG A 28 -15.57 -1.81 -26.09
C ARG A 28 -14.48 -1.89 -27.15
N TRP A 29 -13.28 -2.33 -26.78
CA TRP A 29 -12.16 -2.49 -27.70
C TRP A 29 -12.39 -3.61 -28.73
N LEU A 30 -13.02 -4.71 -28.32
CA LEU A 30 -13.26 -5.87 -29.16
C LEU A 30 -14.30 -5.58 -30.25
N VAL A 31 -15.35 -4.82 -29.90
CA VAL A 31 -16.43 -4.41 -30.82
C VAL A 31 -16.07 -3.15 -31.62
N ALA A 32 -15.08 -2.37 -31.18
CA ALA A 32 -14.62 -1.19 -31.92
C ALA A 32 -14.19 -1.55 -33.35
N GLY A 33 -14.61 -0.70 -34.30
CA GLY A 33 -14.32 -0.86 -35.72
C GLY A 33 -12.83 -0.84 -36.05
N THR A 34 -12.50 -1.18 -37.29
CA THR A 34 -11.12 -1.43 -37.76
C THR A 34 -10.34 -0.20 -38.22
N ALA A 35 -10.95 0.99 -38.16
CA ALA A 35 -10.35 2.22 -38.69
C ALA A 35 -8.99 2.56 -38.04
N PHE A 36 -8.77 2.12 -36.80
CA PHE A 36 -7.50 2.24 -36.09
C PHE A 36 -7.18 0.92 -35.39
N PRO A 37 -6.20 0.12 -35.87
CA PRO A 37 -5.81 -1.11 -35.20
C PRO A 37 -5.22 -0.77 -33.82
N GLU A 38 -5.72 -1.43 -32.77
CA GLU A 38 -5.22 -1.31 -31.40
C GLU A 38 -4.81 -2.69 -30.88
N ILE A 39 -3.65 -2.78 -30.26
CA ILE A 39 -3.17 -3.96 -29.51
C ILE A 39 -3.43 -3.70 -28.03
N LEU A 40 -4.18 -4.59 -27.37
CA LEU A 40 -4.43 -4.47 -25.94
C LEU A 40 -3.28 -5.11 -25.15
N SER A 41 -2.61 -4.34 -24.30
CA SER A 41 -1.45 -4.80 -23.52
C SER A 41 -1.82 -4.95 -22.05
N ILE A 42 -1.97 -6.17 -21.56
CA ILE A 42 -2.18 -6.47 -20.15
C ILE A 42 -0.82 -6.57 -19.45
N SER A 43 -0.62 -5.80 -18.39
CA SER A 43 0.63 -5.81 -17.63
C SER A 43 0.38 -5.86 -16.12
N GLY A 44 1.30 -6.44 -15.35
CA GLY A 44 1.20 -6.47 -13.89
C GLY A 44 2.05 -7.57 -13.25
N PRO A 45 2.17 -7.57 -11.91
CA PRO A 45 3.03 -8.50 -11.19
C PRO A 45 2.57 -9.95 -11.30
N GLY A 46 3.43 -10.88 -10.85
CA GLY A 46 3.10 -12.30 -10.77
C GLY A 46 1.92 -12.55 -9.82
N GLY A 47 1.00 -13.45 -10.18
CA GLY A 47 -0.14 -13.79 -9.33
C GLY A 47 -1.31 -12.77 -9.33
N VAL A 48 -1.21 -11.65 -10.06
CA VAL A 48 -2.28 -10.62 -10.13
C VAL A 48 -3.56 -11.05 -10.87
N GLY A 49 -3.52 -12.20 -11.55
CA GLY A 49 -4.68 -12.75 -12.28
C GLY A 49 -4.74 -12.46 -13.77
N LYS A 50 -3.61 -12.15 -14.44
CA LYS A 50 -3.54 -11.91 -15.90
C LYS A 50 -4.15 -13.07 -16.71
N THR A 51 -3.69 -14.30 -16.48
CA THR A 51 -4.20 -15.51 -17.15
C THR A 51 -5.69 -15.72 -16.87
N THR A 52 -6.15 -15.48 -15.64
CA THR A 52 -7.56 -15.54 -15.28
C THR A 52 -8.40 -14.50 -16.05
N LEU A 53 -7.89 -13.27 -16.22
CA LEU A 53 -8.54 -12.23 -17.02
C LEU A 53 -8.56 -12.59 -18.52
N LEU A 54 -7.47 -13.15 -19.05
CA LEU A 54 -7.42 -13.68 -20.41
C LEU A 54 -8.49 -14.78 -20.63
N HIS A 55 -8.67 -15.69 -19.68
CA HIS A 55 -9.74 -16.69 -19.77
C HIS A 55 -11.14 -16.06 -19.76
N ALA A 56 -11.35 -14.93 -19.07
CA ALA A 56 -12.60 -14.18 -19.15
C ALA A 56 -12.78 -13.51 -20.53
N PHE A 57 -11.73 -12.89 -21.07
CA PHE A 57 -11.73 -12.31 -22.42
C PHE A 57 -12.05 -13.35 -23.50
N ARG A 58 -11.46 -14.55 -23.40
CA ARG A 58 -11.78 -15.67 -24.28
C ARG A 58 -13.26 -16.02 -24.28
N ARG A 59 -13.90 -16.06 -23.10
CA ARG A 59 -15.34 -16.37 -22.97
C ARG A 59 -16.19 -15.32 -23.65
N ILE A 60 -15.94 -14.05 -23.36
CA ILE A 60 -16.65 -12.91 -23.97
C ILE A 60 -16.50 -12.94 -25.50
N ALA A 61 -15.29 -13.18 -26.02
CA ALA A 61 -15.06 -13.25 -27.45
C ALA A 61 -15.81 -14.41 -28.13
N VAL A 62 -15.82 -15.60 -27.51
CA VAL A 62 -16.58 -16.76 -27.99
C VAL A 62 -18.09 -16.50 -27.95
N GLU A 63 -18.61 -15.88 -26.89
CA GLU A 63 -20.02 -15.48 -26.77
C GLU A 63 -20.43 -14.48 -27.86
N LEU A 64 -19.51 -13.61 -28.29
CA LEU A 64 -19.69 -12.70 -29.41
C LEU A 64 -19.40 -13.33 -30.78
N GLY A 65 -19.17 -14.65 -30.84
CA GLY A 65 -18.97 -15.41 -32.07
C GLY A 65 -17.60 -15.20 -32.74
N ARG A 66 -16.62 -14.64 -32.02
CA ARG A 66 -15.26 -14.43 -32.54
C ARG A 66 -14.35 -15.62 -32.20
N PRO A 67 -13.63 -16.20 -33.18
CA PRO A 67 -12.62 -17.23 -32.92
C PRO A 67 -11.52 -16.71 -31.98
N VAL A 68 -10.96 -17.58 -31.13
CA VAL A 68 -9.92 -17.20 -30.17
C VAL A 68 -8.73 -18.15 -30.28
N LEU A 69 -7.53 -17.58 -30.38
CA LEU A 69 -6.27 -18.32 -30.34
C LEU A 69 -5.45 -17.83 -29.15
N LEU A 70 -5.04 -18.76 -28.27
CA LEU A 70 -4.23 -18.47 -27.09
C LEU A 70 -2.90 -19.20 -27.21
N ALA A 71 -1.80 -18.46 -27.17
CA ALA A 71 -0.45 -19.00 -27.10
C ALA A 71 0.21 -18.55 -25.78
N ASP A 72 0.52 -19.49 -24.90
CA ASP A 72 1.29 -19.22 -23.68
C ASP A 72 2.78 -19.43 -23.97
N GLY A 73 3.59 -18.40 -23.71
CA GLY A 73 5.03 -18.45 -23.94
C GLY A 73 5.79 -19.53 -23.16
N ARG A 74 5.14 -20.21 -22.19
CA ARG A 74 5.70 -21.35 -21.44
C ARG A 74 5.55 -22.68 -22.15
N ASP A 75 4.61 -22.79 -23.08
CA ASP A 75 4.25 -24.07 -23.70
C ASP A 75 5.19 -24.46 -24.85
N PHE A 76 6.02 -23.52 -25.32
CA PHE A 76 6.93 -23.75 -26.44
C PHE A 76 8.24 -22.96 -26.30
N PRO A 77 9.34 -23.41 -26.95
CA PRO A 77 10.60 -22.66 -26.98
C PRO A 77 10.44 -21.30 -27.67
N ALA A 78 11.09 -20.25 -27.16
CA ALA A 78 11.03 -18.91 -27.74
C ALA A 78 11.83 -18.79 -29.06
N THR A 79 11.37 -19.49 -30.10
CA THR A 79 11.91 -19.46 -31.46
C THR A 79 10.81 -19.08 -32.46
N PRO A 80 11.13 -18.40 -33.58
CA PRO A 80 10.16 -18.05 -34.60
C PRO A 80 9.32 -19.24 -35.07
N GLN A 81 9.97 -20.39 -35.34
CA GLN A 81 9.28 -21.58 -35.82
C GLN A 81 8.29 -22.16 -34.80
N ALA A 82 8.68 -22.22 -33.52
CA ALA A 82 7.80 -22.75 -32.48
C ALA A 82 6.59 -21.82 -32.25
N LEU A 83 6.79 -20.51 -32.34
CA LEU A 83 5.70 -19.54 -32.32
C LEU A 83 4.74 -19.73 -33.50
N LEU A 84 5.26 -19.88 -34.73
CA LEU A 84 4.40 -20.14 -35.90
C LEU A 84 3.57 -21.41 -35.73
N VAL A 85 4.15 -22.47 -35.18
CA VAL A 85 3.43 -23.72 -34.87
C VAL A 85 2.37 -23.48 -33.80
N ALA A 86 2.64 -22.69 -32.77
CA ALA A 86 1.65 -22.35 -31.72
C ALA A 86 0.51 -21.47 -32.25
N LEU A 87 0.75 -20.69 -33.30
CA LEU A 87 -0.25 -19.84 -33.96
C LEU A 87 -1.00 -20.55 -35.10
N ALA A 88 -0.62 -21.78 -35.44
CA ALA A 88 -1.24 -22.58 -36.49
C ALA A 88 -2.08 -23.72 -35.89
N ASP A 89 -3.26 -23.97 -36.47
CA ASP A 89 -4.12 -25.07 -36.02
C ASP A 89 -3.53 -26.47 -36.33
N SER A 90 -2.54 -26.60 -37.22
CA SER A 90 -1.93 -27.90 -37.56
C SER A 90 -0.47 -27.76 -38.05
N GLY A 91 0.48 -28.29 -37.25
CA GLY A 91 1.86 -28.71 -37.58
C GLY A 91 2.68 -27.99 -38.67
N GLY A 92 3.90 -27.57 -38.33
CA GLY A 92 4.96 -27.19 -39.28
C GLY A 92 4.58 -26.04 -40.23
N ALA A 93 4.24 -24.88 -39.68
CA ALA A 93 3.70 -23.78 -40.47
C ALA A 93 4.78 -22.79 -40.95
N GLU A 94 4.68 -22.37 -42.21
CA GLU A 94 5.41 -21.22 -42.77
C GLU A 94 4.69 -19.91 -42.43
N LEU A 95 5.43 -18.81 -42.29
CA LEU A 95 4.90 -17.51 -41.85
C LEU A 95 3.72 -17.05 -42.71
N GLU A 96 3.82 -17.17 -44.03
CA GLU A 96 2.80 -16.76 -44.98
C GLU A 96 1.49 -17.52 -44.78
N GLN A 97 1.56 -18.81 -44.47
CA GLN A 97 0.39 -19.66 -44.24
C GLN A 97 -0.30 -19.30 -42.91
N VAL A 98 0.49 -19.07 -41.86
CA VAL A 98 -0.03 -18.64 -40.55
C VAL A 98 -0.74 -17.30 -40.67
N VAL A 99 -0.09 -16.31 -41.29
CA VAL A 99 -0.68 -14.97 -41.47
C VAL A 99 -1.97 -15.05 -42.30
N ALA A 100 -1.97 -15.81 -43.39
CA ALA A 100 -3.17 -15.99 -44.22
C ALA A 100 -4.32 -16.61 -43.41
N GLY A 101 -4.05 -17.65 -42.61
CA GLY A 101 -5.06 -18.28 -41.75
C GLY A 101 -5.59 -17.34 -40.66
N LEU A 102 -4.72 -16.53 -40.04
CA LEU A 102 -5.13 -15.53 -39.06
C LEU A 102 -6.00 -14.44 -39.69
N ASN A 103 -5.66 -13.97 -40.89
CA ASN A 103 -6.44 -12.94 -41.58
C ASN A 103 -7.81 -13.46 -42.04
N ASP A 104 -7.88 -14.71 -42.52
CA ASP A 104 -9.14 -15.35 -42.92
C ASP A 104 -10.07 -15.60 -41.73
N ALA A 105 -9.54 -16.11 -40.62
CA ALA A 105 -10.33 -16.40 -39.42
C ALA A 105 -10.66 -15.15 -38.58
N ALA A 106 -9.91 -14.05 -38.74
CA ALA A 106 -10.00 -12.82 -37.95
C ALA A 106 -10.14 -13.06 -36.42
N PRO A 107 -9.26 -13.86 -35.80
CA PRO A 107 -9.43 -14.26 -34.40
C PRO A 107 -9.09 -13.12 -33.44
N LEU A 108 -9.46 -13.33 -32.18
CA LEU A 108 -8.78 -12.75 -31.04
C LEU A 108 -7.51 -13.57 -30.76
N LEU A 109 -6.35 -13.02 -31.11
CA LEU A 109 -5.04 -13.56 -30.78
C LEU A 109 -4.60 -13.10 -29.39
N MET A 110 -4.28 -14.04 -28.51
CA MET A 110 -3.84 -13.77 -27.15
C MET A 110 -2.47 -14.41 -26.91
N LEU A 111 -1.49 -13.58 -26.54
CA LEU A 111 -0.16 -14.02 -26.15
C LEU A 111 -0.04 -13.88 -24.63
N ASP A 112 0.04 -15.00 -23.89
CA ASP A 112 0.26 -15.00 -22.44
C ASP A 112 1.74 -15.26 -22.09
N THR A 113 2.14 -14.86 -20.89
CA THR A 113 3.52 -14.95 -20.40
C THR A 113 4.53 -14.34 -21.39
N PHE A 114 4.23 -13.15 -21.91
CA PHE A 114 5.01 -12.53 -22.99
C PHE A 114 6.50 -12.31 -22.64
N GLU A 115 6.84 -12.18 -21.35
CA GLU A 115 8.23 -12.14 -20.90
C GLU A 115 9.08 -13.33 -21.36
N ALA A 116 8.48 -14.53 -21.48
CA ALA A 116 9.14 -15.73 -21.99
C ALA A 116 9.43 -15.64 -23.50
N LEU A 117 8.65 -14.83 -24.21
CA LEU A 117 8.77 -14.58 -25.65
C LEU A 117 9.51 -13.27 -25.96
N SER A 118 10.12 -12.62 -24.96
CA SER A 118 10.77 -11.31 -25.13
C SER A 118 11.82 -11.27 -26.24
N VAL A 119 12.56 -12.37 -26.46
CA VAL A 119 13.53 -12.51 -27.57
C VAL A 119 12.87 -12.47 -28.96
N LEU A 120 11.59 -12.80 -29.06
CA LEU A 120 10.79 -12.76 -30.29
C LEU A 120 10.08 -11.42 -30.51
N SER A 121 10.28 -10.43 -29.63
CA SER A 121 9.64 -9.11 -29.74
C SER A 121 9.88 -8.47 -31.10
N GLY A 122 11.13 -8.49 -31.60
CA GLY A 122 11.46 -7.95 -32.92
C GLY A 122 10.79 -8.74 -34.05
N TYR A 123 10.81 -10.07 -33.99
CA TYR A 123 10.14 -10.90 -35.00
C TYR A 123 8.62 -10.67 -35.05
N LEU A 124 7.96 -10.52 -33.90
CA LEU A 124 6.54 -10.16 -33.84
C LEU A 124 6.27 -8.78 -34.44
N GLN A 125 7.09 -7.79 -34.08
CA GLN A 125 6.94 -6.40 -34.50
C GLN A 125 7.25 -6.18 -35.99
N ASP A 126 8.23 -6.91 -36.54
CA ASP A 126 8.75 -6.69 -37.88
C ASP A 126 8.10 -7.63 -38.92
N GLU A 127 7.74 -8.86 -38.54
CA GLU A 127 7.31 -9.89 -39.49
C GLU A 127 5.83 -10.30 -39.35
N ILE A 128 5.31 -10.48 -38.14
CA ILE A 128 3.94 -10.99 -37.94
C ILE A 128 2.92 -9.84 -37.92
N LEU A 129 3.01 -8.96 -36.92
CA LEU A 129 2.00 -7.93 -36.65
C LEU A 129 1.75 -6.98 -37.85
N PRO A 130 2.76 -6.54 -38.63
CA PRO A 130 2.53 -5.69 -39.80
C PRO A 130 1.73 -6.36 -40.92
N ARG A 131 1.70 -7.70 -40.96
CA ARG A 131 1.02 -8.47 -42.00
C ARG A 131 -0.38 -8.93 -41.59
N LEU A 132 -0.79 -8.66 -40.35
CA LEU A 132 -2.14 -8.99 -39.86
C LEU A 132 -3.16 -7.93 -40.30
N ASP A 133 -4.35 -8.38 -40.68
CA ASP A 133 -5.47 -7.50 -40.97
C ASP A 133 -5.95 -6.81 -39.68
N THR A 134 -6.45 -5.58 -39.80
CA THR A 134 -6.99 -4.80 -38.67
C THR A 134 -8.16 -5.46 -37.94
N ASN A 135 -8.75 -6.49 -38.55
CA ASN A 135 -9.81 -7.33 -37.97
C ASN A 135 -9.27 -8.38 -36.99
N VAL A 136 -7.99 -8.74 -37.08
CA VAL A 136 -7.31 -9.61 -36.11
C VAL A 136 -7.06 -8.80 -34.85
N LYS A 137 -7.73 -9.15 -33.77
CA LYS A 137 -7.62 -8.44 -32.49
C LYS A 137 -6.48 -9.08 -31.70
N VAL A 138 -5.52 -8.29 -31.22
CA VAL A 138 -4.34 -8.82 -30.52
C VAL A 138 -4.31 -8.36 -29.06
N VAL A 139 -4.17 -9.32 -28.15
CA VAL A 139 -3.94 -9.08 -26.71
C VAL A 139 -2.58 -9.66 -26.35
N ILE A 140 -1.75 -8.87 -25.68
CA ILE A 140 -0.46 -9.32 -25.15
C ILE A 140 -0.50 -9.17 -23.63
N ALA A 141 -0.29 -10.26 -22.91
CA ALA A 141 -0.22 -10.27 -21.47
C ALA A 141 1.18 -10.66 -21.00
N GLY A 142 1.70 -9.86 -20.07
CA GLY A 142 3.00 -10.16 -19.47
C GLY A 142 3.25 -9.35 -18.21
N ARG A 143 4.47 -9.45 -17.70
CA ARG A 143 4.93 -8.66 -16.55
C ARG A 143 5.02 -7.16 -16.85
N HIS A 144 5.41 -6.80 -18.07
CA HIS A 144 5.53 -5.41 -18.54
C HIS A 144 4.73 -5.19 -19.82
N ALA A 145 4.33 -3.94 -20.06
CA ALA A 145 3.82 -3.55 -21.36
C ALA A 145 4.92 -3.67 -22.43
N PRO A 146 4.64 -4.21 -23.64
CA PRO A 146 5.62 -4.36 -24.71
C PRO A 146 6.26 -3.03 -25.16
N GLY A 147 5.56 -1.91 -24.94
CA GLY A 147 5.97 -0.58 -25.39
C GLY A 147 7.38 -0.15 -24.94
N LEU A 148 7.87 -0.61 -23.79
CA LEU A 148 9.25 -0.29 -23.34
C LEU A 148 10.32 -0.99 -24.19
N ALA A 149 10.02 -2.17 -24.75
CA ALA A 149 10.91 -2.93 -25.62
C ALA A 149 10.77 -2.52 -27.09
N TRP A 150 9.59 -2.04 -27.50
CA TRP A 150 9.25 -1.71 -28.90
C TRP A 150 9.57 -0.26 -29.30
N ASN A 151 10.50 0.38 -28.58
CA ASN A 151 10.94 1.78 -28.69
C ASN A 151 11.60 2.17 -30.03
N ARG A 152 11.61 1.29 -31.04
CA ARG A 152 12.24 1.55 -32.35
C ARG A 152 11.37 2.36 -33.33
N GLY A 153 10.16 2.77 -32.93
CA GLY A 153 9.37 3.74 -33.69
C GLY A 153 8.12 4.25 -32.96
N ASP A 154 7.88 5.56 -33.03
CA ASP A 154 6.74 6.26 -32.38
C ASP A 154 5.35 5.74 -32.80
N ALA A 155 5.25 5.00 -33.90
CA ALA A 155 3.99 4.49 -34.43
C ALA A 155 3.39 3.34 -33.59
N TRP A 156 4.22 2.42 -33.10
CA TRP A 156 3.74 1.27 -32.32
C TRP A 156 3.20 1.68 -30.95
N LEU A 157 3.81 2.68 -30.32
CA LEU A 157 3.32 3.24 -29.06
C LEU A 157 1.91 3.85 -29.19
N LYS A 158 1.51 4.31 -30.37
CA LYS A 158 0.18 4.90 -30.62
C LYS A 158 -0.93 3.85 -30.77
N ILE A 159 -0.57 2.61 -31.08
CA ILE A 159 -1.55 1.51 -31.26
C ILE A 159 -1.56 0.55 -30.08
N ILE A 160 -0.59 0.60 -29.17
CA ILE A 160 -0.62 -0.17 -27.93
C ILE A 160 -1.52 0.55 -26.92
N ARG A 161 -2.61 -0.11 -26.55
CA ARG A 161 -3.49 0.33 -25.47
C ARG A 161 -3.11 -0.39 -24.17
N PRO A 162 -2.48 0.30 -23.19
CA PRO A 162 -2.10 -0.33 -21.94
C PRO A 162 -3.32 -0.62 -21.05
N LEU A 163 -3.31 -1.78 -20.42
CA LEU A 163 -4.28 -2.21 -19.41
C LEU A 163 -3.51 -2.79 -18.19
N PRO A 164 -2.93 -1.93 -17.34
CA PRO A 164 -2.22 -2.39 -16.15
C PRO A 164 -3.20 -3.00 -15.14
N LEU A 165 -2.81 -4.13 -14.54
CA LEU A 165 -3.56 -4.80 -13.49
C LEU A 165 -2.90 -4.57 -12.13
N GLU A 166 -3.71 -4.12 -11.20
CA GLU A 166 -3.35 -3.97 -9.79
C GLU A 166 -3.87 -5.16 -8.96
N GLY A 167 -3.39 -5.29 -7.73
CA GLY A 167 -3.93 -6.25 -6.75
C GLY A 167 -5.42 -5.99 -6.45
N PHE A 168 -6.04 -6.88 -5.70
CA PHE A 168 -7.44 -6.70 -5.32
C PHE A 168 -7.61 -5.55 -4.33
N SER A 169 -8.64 -4.74 -4.56
CA SER A 169 -9.16 -3.80 -3.57
C SER A 169 -9.70 -4.53 -2.33
N SER A 170 -9.93 -3.79 -1.25
CA SER A 170 -10.58 -4.33 -0.04
C SER A 170 -11.97 -4.91 -0.34
N GLN A 171 -12.72 -4.28 -1.26
CA GLN A 171 -14.04 -4.73 -1.66
C GLN A 171 -13.97 -6.03 -2.47
N GLU A 172 -13.07 -6.11 -3.45
CA GLU A 172 -12.86 -7.33 -4.23
C GLU A 172 -12.34 -8.50 -3.38
N THR A 173 -11.46 -8.19 -2.42
CA THR A 173 -10.98 -9.17 -1.44
C THR A 173 -12.12 -9.73 -0.61
N GLN A 174 -13.00 -8.87 -0.08
CA GLN A 174 -14.15 -9.29 0.70
C GLN A 174 -15.13 -10.13 -0.13
N GLU A 175 -15.47 -9.67 -1.34
CA GLU A 175 -16.34 -10.39 -2.28
C GLU A 175 -15.77 -11.77 -2.61
N TYR A 176 -14.46 -11.87 -2.88
CA TYR A 176 -13.79 -13.14 -3.13
C TYR A 176 -13.90 -14.09 -1.92
N LEU A 177 -13.61 -13.61 -0.71
CA LEU A 177 -13.68 -14.42 0.51
C LEU A 177 -15.10 -14.90 0.81
N LEU A 178 -16.12 -14.07 0.57
CA LEU A 178 -17.53 -14.47 0.69
C LEU A 178 -17.87 -15.61 -0.29
N ARG A 179 -17.45 -15.51 -1.55
CA ARG A 179 -17.67 -16.58 -2.55
C ARG A 179 -16.91 -17.86 -2.23
N ARG A 180 -15.82 -17.76 -1.49
CA ARG A 180 -15.07 -18.89 -0.93
C ARG A 180 -15.71 -19.50 0.32
N GLY A 181 -16.78 -18.90 0.85
CA GLY A 181 -17.50 -19.36 2.04
C GLY A 181 -16.95 -18.82 3.37
N ILE A 182 -16.04 -17.85 3.33
CA ILE A 182 -15.42 -17.25 4.53
C ILE A 182 -16.24 -16.02 4.93
N ASN A 183 -17.29 -16.25 5.72
CA ASN A 183 -18.25 -15.21 6.12
C ASN A 183 -17.91 -14.57 7.48
N GLU A 184 -16.98 -15.15 8.24
CA GLU A 184 -16.53 -14.63 9.54
C GLU A 184 -15.67 -13.37 9.34
N PRO A 185 -16.10 -12.17 9.79
CA PRO A 185 -15.39 -10.91 9.50
C PRO A 185 -13.96 -10.88 10.04
N GLU A 186 -13.74 -11.37 11.26
CA GLU A 186 -12.40 -11.41 11.86
C GLU A 186 -11.46 -12.35 11.10
N LEU A 187 -11.95 -13.50 10.66
CA LEU A 187 -11.18 -14.45 9.87
C LEU A 187 -10.87 -13.87 8.49
N ALA A 188 -11.84 -13.21 7.85
CA ALA A 188 -11.64 -12.54 6.57
C ALA A 188 -10.54 -11.47 6.65
N ILE A 189 -10.47 -10.70 7.73
CA ILE A 189 -9.39 -9.72 7.97
C ILE A 189 -8.03 -10.42 8.09
N LYS A 190 -7.95 -11.56 8.80
CA LYS A 190 -6.71 -12.34 8.94
C LYS A 190 -6.24 -12.89 7.59
N VAL A 191 -7.15 -13.42 6.78
CA VAL A 191 -6.86 -13.95 5.43
C VAL A 191 -6.41 -12.84 4.49
N ALA A 192 -7.14 -11.72 4.46
CA ALA A 192 -6.79 -10.56 3.65
C ALA A 192 -5.40 -10.01 4.01
N ARG A 193 -5.10 -9.92 5.32
CA ARG A 193 -3.79 -9.47 5.81
C ARG A 193 -2.67 -10.43 5.42
N ALA A 194 -2.91 -11.74 5.48
CA ALA A 194 -1.93 -12.74 5.06
C ALA A 194 -1.64 -12.65 3.55
N ALA A 195 -2.68 -12.42 2.75
CA ALA A 195 -2.58 -12.34 1.29
C ALA A 195 -1.94 -11.05 0.75
N GLY A 196 -1.93 -9.97 1.53
CA GLY A 196 -1.26 -8.72 1.14
C GLY A 196 -1.81 -8.04 -0.12
N GLY A 197 -3.05 -8.35 -0.53
CA GLY A 197 -3.67 -7.83 -1.75
C GLY A 197 -3.33 -8.59 -3.05
N ASN A 198 -2.48 -9.63 -2.99
CA ASN A 198 -2.18 -10.48 -4.13
C ASN A 198 -3.29 -11.53 -4.34
N PRO A 199 -3.97 -11.58 -5.51
CA PRO A 199 -5.04 -12.54 -5.77
C PRO A 199 -4.63 -14.02 -5.65
N LEU A 200 -3.41 -14.38 -6.04
CA LEU A 200 -2.89 -15.75 -5.88
C LEU A 200 -2.62 -16.07 -4.40
N ALA A 201 -2.03 -15.15 -3.64
CA ALA A 201 -1.85 -15.36 -2.21
C ALA A 201 -3.20 -15.46 -1.47
N LEU A 202 -4.20 -14.70 -1.93
CA LEU A 202 -5.56 -14.73 -1.38
C LEU A 202 -6.26 -16.05 -1.64
N SER A 203 -6.12 -16.62 -2.85
CA SER A 203 -6.70 -17.92 -3.16
C SER A 203 -6.08 -19.04 -2.32
N LEU A 204 -4.76 -19.02 -2.15
CA LEU A 204 -4.03 -20.01 -1.33
C LEU A 204 -4.35 -19.86 0.16
N ALA A 205 -4.43 -18.63 0.68
CA ALA A 205 -4.84 -18.38 2.06
C ALA A 205 -6.29 -18.85 2.30
N ALA A 206 -7.19 -18.61 1.35
CA ALA A 206 -8.56 -19.13 1.42
C ALA A 206 -8.60 -20.68 1.34
N ASP A 207 -7.73 -21.31 0.55
CA ASP A 207 -7.60 -22.78 0.52
C ASP A 207 -7.15 -23.33 1.88
N MET A 208 -6.26 -22.63 2.58
CA MET A 208 -5.84 -23.00 3.93
C MET A 208 -6.97 -22.95 4.95
N VAL A 209 -7.86 -21.97 4.85
CA VAL A 209 -9.06 -21.93 5.70
C VAL A 209 -10.02 -23.07 5.34
N VAL A 210 -10.35 -23.21 4.06
CA VAL A 210 -11.43 -24.11 3.61
C VAL A 210 -11.03 -25.59 3.69
N ASN A 211 -9.80 -25.92 3.28
CA ASN A 211 -9.35 -27.31 3.18
C ASN A 211 -8.59 -27.78 4.42
N PHE A 212 -7.86 -26.86 5.07
CA PHE A 212 -6.96 -27.17 6.19
C PHE A 212 -7.39 -26.56 7.53
N HIS A 213 -8.54 -25.87 7.57
CA HIS A 213 -9.14 -25.31 8.80
C HIS A 213 -8.23 -24.34 9.56
N VAL A 214 -7.29 -23.69 8.85
CA VAL A 214 -6.38 -22.72 9.47
C VAL A 214 -7.13 -21.45 9.82
N ARG A 215 -7.05 -21.04 11.10
CA ARG A 215 -7.66 -19.81 11.61
C ARG A 215 -6.66 -18.73 12.01
N ASP A 216 -5.39 -19.10 12.15
CA ASP A 216 -4.30 -18.19 12.50
C ASP A 216 -3.06 -18.47 11.65
N PHE A 217 -2.78 -17.53 10.75
CA PHE A 217 -1.66 -17.59 9.80
C PHE A 217 -0.31 -17.22 10.46
N THR A 218 -0.31 -16.64 11.66
CA THR A 218 0.94 -16.26 12.35
C THR A 218 1.70 -17.48 12.88
N VAL A 219 0.95 -18.53 13.25
CA VAL A 219 1.48 -19.77 13.83
C VAL A 219 1.40 -20.97 12.90
N ALA A 220 0.66 -20.88 11.78
CA ALA A 220 0.51 -21.98 10.82
C ALA A 220 1.83 -22.31 10.09
N PRO A 221 2.44 -23.49 10.30
CA PRO A 221 3.67 -23.88 9.62
C PRO A 221 3.50 -24.02 8.10
N GLU A 222 2.34 -24.48 7.64
CA GLU A 222 2.02 -24.69 6.23
C GLU A 222 2.01 -23.37 5.46
N TRP A 223 1.55 -22.29 6.10
CA TRP A 223 1.51 -20.96 5.48
C TRP A 223 2.92 -20.46 5.14
N ARG A 224 3.92 -20.82 5.95
CA ARG A 224 5.33 -20.45 5.69
C ARG A 224 5.85 -21.13 4.40
N LEU A 225 5.43 -22.36 4.13
CA LEU A 225 5.76 -23.06 2.88
C LEU A 225 5.05 -22.43 1.69
N VAL A 226 3.79 -22.00 1.86
CA VAL A 226 3.05 -21.27 0.83
C VAL A 226 3.72 -19.95 0.48
N VAL A 227 4.07 -19.15 1.50
CA VAL A 227 4.79 -17.87 1.33
C VAL A 227 6.14 -18.07 0.64
N ARG A 228 6.87 -19.13 1.00
CA ARG A 228 8.13 -19.48 0.30
C ARG A 228 7.90 -19.81 -1.17
N SER A 229 6.90 -20.62 -1.49
CA SER A 229 6.57 -20.96 -2.88
C SER A 229 6.20 -19.71 -3.69
N LEU A 230 5.43 -18.79 -3.10
CA LEU A 230 5.11 -17.50 -3.70
C LEU A 230 6.36 -16.65 -3.94
N ALA A 231 7.26 -16.56 -2.96
CA ALA A 231 8.53 -15.85 -3.09
C ALA A 231 9.42 -16.45 -4.20
N GLU A 232 9.55 -17.78 -4.25
CA GLU A 232 10.30 -18.50 -5.28
C GLU A 232 9.70 -18.27 -6.68
N GLN A 233 8.38 -18.26 -6.81
CA GLN A 233 7.69 -17.98 -8.08
C GLN A 233 7.89 -16.52 -8.53
N LEU A 234 7.87 -15.56 -7.61
CA LEU A 234 8.13 -14.15 -7.91
C LEU A 234 9.56 -13.93 -8.43
N LEU A 235 10.52 -14.64 -7.84
CA LEU A 235 11.95 -14.56 -8.14
C LEU A 235 12.43 -15.57 -9.20
N HIS A 236 11.53 -16.38 -9.78
CA HIS A 236 11.86 -17.46 -10.70
C HIS A 236 12.79 -17.00 -11.84
N ASP A 237 12.47 -15.86 -12.44
CA ASP A 237 13.17 -15.35 -13.64
C ASP A 237 14.48 -14.62 -13.31
N ILE A 238 14.71 -14.33 -12.02
CA ILE A 238 15.92 -13.66 -11.54
C ILE A 238 16.93 -14.75 -11.19
N LYS A 239 17.87 -15.03 -12.10
CA LYS A 239 18.90 -16.07 -11.90
C LYS A 239 20.17 -15.56 -11.20
N ASP A 240 20.39 -14.25 -11.23
CA ASP A 240 21.55 -13.61 -10.64
C ASP A 240 21.45 -13.66 -9.09
N PRO A 241 22.37 -14.35 -8.40
CA PRO A 241 22.35 -14.46 -6.94
C PRO A 241 22.56 -13.11 -6.25
N GLU A 242 23.34 -12.19 -6.84
CA GLU A 242 23.53 -10.86 -6.28
C GLU A 242 22.23 -10.06 -6.34
N LEU A 243 21.51 -10.12 -7.46
CA LEU A 243 20.22 -9.46 -7.62
C LEU A 243 19.17 -10.01 -6.65
N ARG A 244 19.18 -11.33 -6.39
CA ARG A 244 18.30 -11.94 -5.36
C ARG A 244 18.60 -11.43 -3.96
N GLU A 245 19.88 -11.33 -3.59
CA GLU A 245 20.27 -10.80 -2.28
C GLU A 245 19.90 -9.33 -2.10
N LEU A 246 20.01 -8.52 -3.16
CA LEU A 246 19.59 -7.11 -3.11
C LEU A 246 18.08 -6.97 -3.05
N LEU A 247 17.31 -7.86 -3.68
CA LEU A 247 15.86 -7.91 -3.53
C LEU A 247 15.42 -8.24 -2.09
N GLU A 248 16.17 -9.07 -1.38
CA GLU A 248 15.96 -9.29 0.06
C GLU A 248 16.16 -7.98 0.85
N ALA A 249 17.17 -7.18 0.51
CA ALA A 249 17.36 -5.86 1.12
C ALA A 249 16.23 -4.87 0.77
N CYS A 250 15.78 -4.86 -0.49
CA CYS A 250 14.62 -4.09 -0.93
C CYS A 250 13.33 -4.50 -0.20
N ALA A 251 13.16 -5.78 0.15
CA ALA A 251 11.99 -6.28 0.85
C ALA A 251 11.85 -5.74 2.28
N VAL A 252 12.98 -5.36 2.89
CA VAL A 252 13.03 -4.86 4.28
C VAL A 252 12.64 -3.38 4.38
N VAL A 253 12.65 -2.64 3.27
CA VAL A 253 12.40 -1.20 3.25
C VAL A 253 11.14 -0.84 2.49
N HIS A 254 10.58 0.33 2.80
CA HIS A 254 9.40 0.82 2.10
C HIS A 254 9.76 1.42 0.75
N GLN A 255 10.84 2.20 0.69
CA GLN A 255 11.39 2.75 -0.54
C GLN A 255 12.92 2.82 -0.46
N PHE A 256 13.58 2.84 -1.61
CA PHE A 256 15.03 2.83 -1.73
C PHE A 256 15.51 3.58 -2.97
N ASP A 257 16.62 4.28 -2.83
CA ASP A 257 17.49 4.74 -3.91
C ASP A 257 18.80 3.94 -3.92
N GLU A 258 19.69 4.24 -4.85
CA GLU A 258 20.97 3.52 -4.98
C GLU A 258 21.86 3.65 -3.71
N PRO A 259 22.05 4.84 -3.11
CA PRO A 259 22.77 4.99 -1.84
C PRO A 259 22.15 4.20 -0.69
N THR A 260 20.81 4.20 -0.59
CA THR A 260 20.07 3.46 0.44
C THR A 260 20.30 1.96 0.29
N LEU A 261 20.22 1.44 -0.94
CA LEU A 261 20.46 0.04 -1.20
C LEU A 261 21.91 -0.38 -0.88
N ALA A 262 22.89 0.45 -1.20
CA ALA A 262 24.30 0.22 -0.85
C ALA A 262 24.48 0.12 0.68
N ALA A 263 23.93 1.08 1.42
CA ALA A 263 24.04 1.14 2.88
C ALA A 263 23.38 -0.05 3.58
N ILE A 264 22.18 -0.45 3.13
CA ILE A 264 21.43 -1.56 3.74
C ILE A 264 22.08 -2.91 3.44
N SER A 265 22.42 -3.14 2.17
CA SER A 265 23.08 -4.39 1.76
C SER A 265 24.51 -4.49 2.31
N GLY A 266 25.13 -3.38 2.68
CA GLY A 266 26.53 -3.30 3.10
C GLY A 266 27.50 -3.60 1.96
N ARG A 267 27.11 -3.22 0.73
CA ARG A 267 27.90 -3.40 -0.49
C ARG A 267 28.29 -2.03 -1.03
N ASP A 268 29.55 -1.88 -1.44
CA ASP A 268 30.08 -0.61 -1.95
C ASP A 268 29.66 -0.32 -3.40
N HIS A 269 29.38 -1.37 -4.19
CA HIS A 269 29.06 -1.24 -5.62
C HIS A 269 27.75 -1.97 -5.94
N VAL A 270 26.64 -1.22 -6.02
CA VAL A 270 25.32 -1.76 -6.37
C VAL A 270 24.78 -1.23 -7.69
N SER A 271 25.50 -0.37 -8.40
CA SER A 271 24.98 0.37 -9.58
C SER A 271 24.47 -0.53 -10.70
N THR A 272 25.21 -1.60 -11.05
CA THR A 272 24.79 -2.54 -12.10
C THR A 272 23.52 -3.29 -11.71
N ALA A 273 23.45 -3.76 -10.47
CA ALA A 273 22.27 -4.44 -9.95
C ALA A 273 21.09 -3.48 -9.78
N PHE A 274 21.32 -2.23 -9.36
CA PHE A 274 20.30 -1.18 -9.28
C PHE A 274 19.69 -0.90 -10.67
N ALA A 275 20.52 -0.79 -11.70
CA ALA A 275 20.06 -0.63 -13.07
C ALA A 275 19.21 -1.84 -13.56
N GLN A 276 19.52 -3.05 -13.08
CA GLN A 276 18.70 -4.23 -13.34
C GLN A 276 17.38 -4.20 -12.55
N LEU A 277 17.40 -3.81 -11.26
CA LEU A 277 16.21 -3.64 -10.41
C LEU A 277 15.20 -2.69 -11.05
N CYS A 278 15.65 -1.56 -11.63
CA CYS A 278 14.81 -0.60 -12.34
C CYS A 278 13.97 -1.22 -13.47
N ARG A 279 14.37 -2.39 -13.99
CA ARG A 279 13.71 -3.08 -15.10
C ARG A 279 12.79 -4.21 -14.65
N LEU A 280 12.72 -4.51 -13.35
CA LEU A 280 11.90 -5.60 -12.83
C LEU A 280 10.45 -5.16 -12.65
N SER A 281 9.49 -6.04 -13.00
CA SER A 281 8.05 -5.77 -12.85
C SER A 281 7.56 -5.73 -11.41
N ILE A 282 8.40 -6.15 -10.49
CA ILE A 282 8.11 -6.11 -9.05
C ILE A 282 8.55 -4.80 -8.41
N VAL A 283 9.21 -3.92 -9.17
CA VAL A 283 9.67 -2.59 -8.75
C VAL A 283 8.83 -1.51 -9.43
N LYS A 284 8.38 -0.51 -8.65
CA LYS A 284 7.65 0.66 -9.10
C LYS A 284 8.38 1.96 -8.69
N PRO A 285 8.23 3.07 -9.45
CA PRO A 285 8.68 4.38 -9.01
C PRO A 285 7.96 4.81 -7.72
N SER A 286 8.67 5.52 -6.84
CA SER A 286 8.11 6.20 -5.66
C SER A 286 8.60 7.65 -5.60
N GLU A 287 8.05 8.44 -4.67
CA GLU A 287 8.42 9.85 -4.48
C GLU A 287 9.92 10.04 -4.15
N HIS A 288 10.53 9.07 -3.47
CA HIS A 288 11.92 9.12 -3.03
C HIS A 288 12.76 7.96 -3.58
N GLY A 289 12.47 7.51 -4.80
CA GLY A 289 13.26 6.51 -5.52
C GLY A 289 12.41 5.40 -6.11
N LEU A 290 12.67 4.18 -5.65
CA LEU A 290 11.99 2.96 -6.08
C LEU A 290 11.37 2.24 -4.87
N GLN A 291 10.35 1.44 -5.14
CA GLN A 291 9.70 0.61 -4.14
C GLN A 291 9.32 -0.74 -4.76
N LEU A 292 9.35 -1.81 -3.97
CA LEU A 292 8.73 -3.06 -4.38
C LEU A 292 7.19 -2.94 -4.29
N HIS A 293 6.46 -3.55 -5.22
CA HIS A 293 5.02 -3.74 -5.05
C HIS A 293 4.72 -4.31 -3.65
N ASP A 294 3.74 -3.74 -2.95
CA ASP A 294 3.56 -3.95 -1.51
C ASP A 294 3.31 -5.41 -1.14
N ASP A 295 2.60 -6.13 -2.00
CA ASP A 295 2.34 -7.56 -1.90
C ASP A 295 3.63 -8.39 -2.06
N VAL A 296 4.42 -8.08 -3.09
CA VAL A 296 5.72 -8.73 -3.33
C VAL A 296 6.64 -8.50 -2.14
N ARG A 297 6.74 -7.26 -1.68
CA ARG A 297 7.57 -6.87 -0.54
C ARG A 297 7.18 -7.65 0.71
N GLN A 298 5.88 -7.73 1.04
CA GLN A 298 5.40 -8.45 2.21
C GLN A 298 5.76 -9.93 2.16
N HIS A 299 5.57 -10.59 1.01
CA HIS A 299 5.91 -12.01 0.88
C HIS A 299 7.42 -12.26 0.97
N LEU A 300 8.24 -11.44 0.29
CA LEU A 300 9.70 -11.56 0.36
C LEU A 300 10.23 -11.29 1.78
N ALA A 301 9.70 -10.28 2.48
CA ALA A 301 10.09 -9.97 3.85
C ALA A 301 9.68 -11.08 4.83
N ALA A 302 8.47 -11.63 4.68
CA ALA A 302 7.97 -12.71 5.53
C ALA A 302 8.78 -14.01 5.31
N ASP A 303 9.06 -14.36 4.06
CA ASP A 303 9.92 -15.49 3.70
C ASP A 303 11.34 -15.33 4.26
N LEU A 304 11.96 -14.16 4.09
CA LEU A 304 13.29 -13.86 4.62
C LEU A 304 13.35 -13.94 6.14
N ASN A 305 12.37 -13.34 6.84
CA ASN A 305 12.29 -13.38 8.30
C ASN A 305 12.15 -14.80 8.83
N TRP A 306 11.44 -15.67 8.11
CA TRP A 306 11.31 -17.08 8.48
C TRP A 306 12.59 -17.90 8.18
N ARG A 307 13.14 -17.79 6.97
CA ARG A 307 14.31 -18.58 6.54
C ARG A 307 15.62 -18.16 7.20
N GLN A 308 15.82 -16.85 7.35
CA GLN A 308 17.07 -16.26 7.84
C GLN A 308 16.78 -15.05 8.77
N PRO A 309 16.21 -15.28 9.97
CA PRO A 309 15.81 -14.20 10.88
C PRO A 309 16.99 -13.30 11.29
N GLN A 310 18.21 -13.84 11.42
CA GLN A 310 19.39 -13.03 11.72
C GLN A 310 19.72 -12.05 10.60
N ARG A 311 19.61 -12.48 9.33
CA ARG A 311 19.84 -11.62 8.16
C ARG A 311 18.76 -10.56 8.04
N TYR A 312 17.49 -10.93 8.24
CA TYR A 312 16.38 -9.98 8.27
C TYR A 312 16.60 -8.86 9.30
N ASN A 313 16.96 -9.24 10.53
CA ASN A 313 17.23 -8.28 11.61
C ASN A 313 18.47 -7.43 11.35
N LEU A 314 19.53 -8.00 10.74
CA LEU A 314 20.72 -7.25 10.34
C LEU A 314 20.39 -6.16 9.31
N LEU A 315 19.63 -6.51 8.26
CA LEU A 315 19.22 -5.55 7.24
C LEU A 315 18.39 -4.43 7.87
N ARG A 316 17.40 -4.76 8.72
CA ARG A 316 16.61 -3.75 9.45
C ARG A 316 17.46 -2.82 10.31
N ALA A 317 18.42 -3.38 11.05
CA ALA A 317 19.32 -2.58 11.89
C ALA A 317 20.19 -1.62 11.07
N ARG A 318 20.73 -2.08 9.93
CA ARG A 318 21.48 -1.22 9.00
C ARG A 318 20.61 -0.12 8.41
N THR A 319 19.39 -0.44 7.99
CA THR A 319 18.47 0.57 7.48
C THR A 319 18.16 1.64 8.53
N LEU A 320 17.89 1.23 9.77
CA LEU A 320 17.61 2.17 10.86
C LEU A 320 18.82 3.06 11.16
N ALA A 321 20.03 2.49 11.20
CA ALA A 321 21.26 3.25 11.39
C ALA A 321 21.48 4.27 10.26
N TYR A 322 21.29 3.86 9.01
CA TYR A 322 21.42 4.73 7.84
C TYR A 322 20.43 5.90 7.85
N TYR A 323 19.14 5.64 8.12
CA TYR A 323 18.16 6.72 8.22
C TYR A 323 18.43 7.63 9.42
N ARG A 324 18.87 7.07 10.56
CA ARG A 324 19.24 7.86 11.74
C ARG A 324 20.39 8.83 11.42
N GLU A 325 21.47 8.36 10.82
CA GLU A 325 22.61 9.21 10.45
C GLU A 325 22.19 10.34 9.50
N ARG A 326 21.37 10.02 8.49
CA ARG A 326 20.89 11.02 7.53
C ARG A 326 19.84 11.97 8.13
N LEU A 327 19.12 11.59 9.19
CA LEU A 327 18.21 12.50 9.90
C LEU A 327 18.97 13.64 10.59
N LEU A 328 20.20 13.37 11.08
CA LEU A 328 21.02 14.37 11.78
C LEU A 328 21.50 15.48 10.85
N SER A 329 21.81 15.14 9.60
CA SER A 329 22.38 16.06 8.61
C SER A 329 21.36 16.63 7.61
N ALA A 330 20.12 16.14 7.58
CA ALA A 330 19.13 16.60 6.59
C ALA A 330 18.53 17.98 6.90
N PRO A 331 18.16 18.75 5.85
CA PRO A 331 17.22 19.85 5.99
C PRO A 331 15.81 19.36 6.38
N SER A 332 15.01 20.20 7.04
CA SER A 332 13.75 19.80 7.69
C SER A 332 12.75 19.08 6.77
N HIS A 333 12.69 19.44 5.48
CA HIS A 333 11.79 18.81 4.51
C HIS A 333 12.19 17.37 4.14
N GLU A 334 13.49 17.03 4.23
CA GLU A 334 13.96 15.65 4.02
C GLU A 334 13.83 14.78 5.28
N ARG A 335 13.65 15.40 6.46
CA ARG A 335 13.52 14.64 7.71
C ARG A 335 12.15 13.99 7.85
N GLU A 336 11.09 14.64 7.36
CA GLU A 336 9.71 14.16 7.46
C GLU A 336 9.53 12.76 6.89
N TRP A 337 9.89 12.55 5.63
CA TRP A 337 9.73 11.24 5.00
C TRP A 337 10.67 10.18 5.60
N ARG A 338 11.88 10.56 6.06
CA ARG A 338 12.82 9.64 6.73
C ARG A 338 12.31 9.17 8.10
N VAL A 339 11.57 10.01 8.81
CA VAL A 339 10.86 9.60 10.05
C VAL A 339 9.77 8.58 9.72
N VAL A 340 9.04 8.77 8.62
CA VAL A 340 8.07 7.77 8.12
C VAL A 340 8.79 6.44 7.84
N GLU A 341 9.95 6.44 7.19
CA GLU A 341 10.72 5.21 6.97
C GLU A 341 11.16 4.52 8.28
N CYS A 342 11.49 5.28 9.32
CA CYS A 342 11.78 4.72 10.64
C CYS A 342 10.55 4.05 11.28
N PHE A 343 9.37 4.66 11.16
CA PHE A 343 8.11 4.04 11.60
C PHE A 343 7.80 2.77 10.82
N PHE A 344 8.11 2.74 9.53
CA PHE A 344 8.00 1.52 8.74
C PHE A 344 8.86 0.39 9.33
N LEU A 345 10.13 0.68 9.63
CA LEU A 345 11.08 -0.30 10.15
C LEU A 345 10.79 -0.77 11.56
N TRP A 346 10.02 -0.02 12.37
CA TRP A 346 9.66 -0.42 13.73
C TRP A 346 8.86 -1.75 13.75
N SER A 347 8.22 -2.13 12.64
CA SER A 347 7.47 -3.39 12.48
C SER A 347 6.41 -3.63 13.57
N ASN A 348 5.90 -2.56 14.20
CA ASN A 348 4.79 -2.64 15.12
C ASN A 348 3.48 -2.70 14.32
N ALA A 349 2.61 -3.68 14.61
CA ALA A 349 1.36 -3.89 13.87
C ALA A 349 0.41 -2.68 13.90
N VAL A 350 0.38 -1.94 15.02
CA VAL A 350 -0.44 -0.74 15.19
C VAL A 350 0.10 0.40 14.31
N ILE A 351 1.43 0.60 14.31
CA ILE A 351 2.09 1.59 13.43
C ILE A 351 1.84 1.24 11.97
N GLN A 352 2.04 -0.03 11.59
CA GLN A 352 1.81 -0.50 10.22
C GLN A 352 0.37 -0.25 9.77
N GLN A 353 -0.62 -0.52 10.64
CA GLN A 353 -2.02 -0.29 10.34
C GLN A 353 -2.40 1.19 10.28
N VAL A 354 -1.78 2.06 11.08
CA VAL A 354 -2.15 3.49 11.13
C VAL A 354 -1.40 4.30 10.06
N PHE A 355 -0.12 4.03 9.84
CA PHE A 355 0.71 4.80 8.92
C PHE A 355 0.71 4.22 7.50
N PHE A 356 0.67 2.90 7.35
CA PHE A 356 0.92 2.20 6.09
C PHE A 356 -0.25 1.32 5.61
N SER A 357 -1.42 1.42 6.24
CA SER A 357 -2.60 0.76 5.69
C SER A 357 -2.89 1.31 4.30
N PRO A 358 -3.18 0.43 3.32
CA PRO A 358 -3.58 0.82 1.98
C PRO A 358 -4.98 1.46 2.04
N ALA A 359 -5.06 2.69 2.51
CA ALA A 359 -6.08 3.60 2.04
C ALA A 359 -5.68 3.97 0.61
N GLU A 360 -6.62 4.01 -0.32
CA GLU A 360 -6.34 4.39 -1.71
C GLU A 360 -5.55 5.72 -1.70
N PRO A 361 -4.39 5.79 -2.39
CA PRO A 361 -3.63 7.02 -2.51
C PRO A 361 -4.54 8.15 -3.04
N GLY A 362 -4.76 9.18 -2.23
CA GLY A 362 -5.60 10.32 -2.60
C GLY A 362 -6.90 10.47 -1.81
N GLN A 363 -7.40 9.42 -1.13
CA GLN A 363 -8.72 9.47 -0.49
C GLN A 363 -8.86 10.56 0.57
N VAL A 364 -7.83 10.80 1.39
CA VAL A 364 -7.87 11.82 2.45
C VAL A 364 -6.52 12.53 2.59
N ARG A 365 -6.53 13.86 2.58
CA ARG A 365 -5.35 14.72 2.73
C ARG A 365 -5.46 15.61 3.97
N ALA A 366 -4.38 15.73 4.73
CA ALA A 366 -4.28 16.69 5.83
C ALA A 366 -3.70 18.03 5.31
N GLU A 367 -4.43 19.11 5.53
CA GLU A 367 -4.08 20.46 5.09
C GLU A 367 -4.07 21.45 6.26
N ALA A 368 -3.48 22.63 6.06
CA ALA A 368 -3.58 23.70 7.06
C ALA A 368 -5.04 24.17 7.21
N ARG A 369 -5.46 24.44 8.46
CA ARG A 369 -6.76 25.04 8.78
C ARG A 369 -7.00 26.31 7.98
N ARG A 370 -8.22 26.47 7.46
CA ARG A 370 -8.76 27.72 6.91
C ARG A 370 -9.73 28.33 7.93
N PRO A 371 -9.91 29.66 7.99
CA PRO A 371 -10.83 30.29 8.95
C PRO A 371 -12.28 29.77 8.86
N ALA A 372 -12.72 29.34 7.68
CA ALA A 372 -14.05 28.76 7.47
C ALA A 372 -14.24 27.39 8.16
N ASP A 373 -13.16 26.72 8.58
CA ASP A 373 -13.21 25.38 9.17
C ASP A 373 -13.63 25.39 10.64
N ASP A 374 -13.55 26.54 11.33
CA ASP A 374 -13.77 26.66 12.77
C ASP A 374 -15.13 26.13 13.23
N ALA A 375 -16.18 26.44 12.47
CA ALA A 375 -17.53 25.96 12.77
C ALA A 375 -17.63 24.44 12.67
N ALA A 376 -16.95 23.83 11.68
CA ALA A 376 -16.91 22.39 11.51
C ALA A 376 -16.08 21.71 12.60
N ILE A 377 -14.92 22.30 12.96
CA ILE A 377 -14.06 21.82 14.04
C ILE A 377 -14.82 21.79 15.38
N ARG A 378 -15.49 22.89 15.75
CA ARG A 378 -16.28 22.99 16.99
C ARG A 378 -17.40 21.95 17.03
N ARG A 379 -18.12 21.80 15.91
CA ARG A 379 -19.21 20.83 15.79
C ARG A 379 -18.70 19.40 15.95
N LEU A 380 -17.62 19.04 15.25
CA LEU A 380 -17.05 17.70 15.32
C LEU A 380 -16.46 17.42 16.70
N TYR A 381 -15.78 18.40 17.31
CA TYR A 381 -15.26 18.27 18.66
C TYR A 381 -16.37 18.04 19.68
N ALA A 382 -17.49 18.76 19.60
CA ALA A 382 -18.64 18.54 20.48
C ALA A 382 -19.22 17.12 20.31
N ALA A 383 -19.31 16.64 19.08
CA ALA A 383 -19.85 15.33 18.75
C ALA A 383 -18.92 14.14 19.11
N ARG A 384 -17.62 14.39 19.37
CA ARG A 384 -16.62 13.31 19.59
C ARG A 384 -16.95 12.41 20.78
N ILE A 385 -17.58 12.97 21.81
CA ILE A 385 -17.95 12.26 23.04
C ILE A 385 -19.03 11.21 22.71
N GLU A 386 -20.04 11.61 21.94
CA GLU A 386 -21.17 10.76 21.54
C GLU A 386 -20.83 9.81 20.38
N THR A 387 -19.65 9.99 19.77
CA THR A 387 -19.19 9.19 18.63
C THR A 387 -17.95 8.38 19.00
N THR A 388 -16.75 8.93 18.77
CA THR A 388 -15.47 8.24 18.97
C THR A 388 -15.32 7.67 20.38
N TYR A 389 -15.67 8.44 21.41
CA TYR A 389 -15.47 7.98 22.80
C TYR A 389 -16.51 6.93 23.18
N ALA A 390 -17.78 7.12 22.81
CA ALA A 390 -18.83 6.13 23.03
C ALA A 390 -18.50 4.78 22.35
N ASP A 391 -17.98 4.82 21.13
CA ASP A 391 -17.60 3.63 20.36
C ASP A 391 -16.45 2.85 21.00
N GLU A 392 -15.43 3.54 21.51
CA GLU A 392 -14.23 2.89 22.09
C GLU A 392 -14.33 2.55 23.57
N LEU A 393 -15.17 3.25 24.34
CA LEU A 393 -15.30 3.09 25.79
C LEU A 393 -16.55 2.30 26.23
N GLY A 394 -17.35 1.80 25.28
CA GLY A 394 -18.45 0.89 25.59
C GLY A 394 -19.78 1.56 25.96
N GLY A 395 -20.06 2.75 25.44
CA GLY A 395 -21.42 3.31 25.38
C GLY A 395 -22.06 3.82 26.68
N GLY A 396 -21.30 4.02 27.76
CA GLY A 396 -21.80 4.70 28.97
C GLY A 396 -21.97 6.22 28.78
N PRO A 397 -22.79 6.93 29.58
CA PRO A 397 -22.87 8.38 29.53
C PRO A 397 -21.53 8.98 29.95
N ILE A 398 -20.84 9.60 29.00
CA ILE A 398 -19.59 10.32 29.24
C ILE A 398 -19.96 11.78 29.54
N PRO A 399 -19.72 12.29 30.76
CA PRO A 399 -20.00 13.68 31.09
C PRO A 399 -19.17 14.60 30.19
N ARG A 400 -19.77 15.69 29.73
CA ARG A 400 -19.01 16.74 29.05
C ARG A 400 -18.19 17.51 30.09
N PRO A 401 -16.85 17.59 29.97
CA PRO A 401 -16.05 18.39 30.89
C PRO A 401 -16.52 19.84 30.94
N GLU A 402 -16.55 20.41 32.14
CA GLU A 402 -16.59 21.87 32.28
C GLU A 402 -15.33 22.46 31.62
N GLY A 403 -15.51 23.51 30.81
CA GLY A 403 -14.40 24.16 30.10
C GLY A 403 -13.87 23.42 28.86
N ASP A 404 -14.46 22.30 28.44
CA ASP A 404 -13.99 21.52 27.27
C ASP A 404 -13.95 22.34 25.97
N GLN A 405 -15.06 23.02 25.69
CA GLN A 405 -15.18 23.91 24.52
C GLN A 405 -14.30 25.15 24.66
N GLU A 406 -14.13 25.65 25.89
CA GLU A 406 -13.27 26.81 26.16
C GLU A 406 -11.80 26.49 25.90
N SER A 407 -11.35 25.29 26.28
CA SER A 407 -10.01 24.80 25.99
C SER A 407 -9.76 24.68 24.48
N LEU A 408 -10.69 24.09 23.72
CA LEU A 408 -10.60 24.07 22.26
C LEU A 408 -10.54 25.49 21.70
N ASP A 409 -11.40 26.39 22.17
CA ASP A 409 -11.49 27.77 21.67
C ASP A 409 -10.22 28.56 21.90
N ALA A 410 -9.60 28.39 23.05
CA ALA A 410 -8.31 28.99 23.35
C ALA A 410 -7.23 28.46 22.39
N ILE A 411 -7.21 27.15 22.11
CA ILE A 411 -6.29 26.54 21.13
C ILE A 411 -6.53 27.10 19.73
N LEU A 412 -7.79 27.24 19.28
CA LEU A 412 -8.11 27.78 17.96
C LEU A 412 -7.73 29.26 17.79
N ARG A 413 -7.75 30.03 18.88
CA ARG A 413 -7.38 31.46 18.90
C ARG A 413 -5.87 31.67 19.03
N TYR A 414 -5.14 30.74 19.65
CA TYR A 414 -3.70 30.87 19.83
C TYR A 414 -2.97 30.78 18.48
N PRO A 415 -2.27 31.84 18.02
CA PRO A 415 -1.64 31.86 16.70
C PRO A 415 -0.55 30.80 16.51
N GLY A 416 0.11 30.39 17.60
CA GLY A 416 1.14 29.35 17.58
C GLY A 416 0.60 27.93 17.42
N SER A 417 -0.73 27.72 17.49
CA SER A 417 -1.34 26.41 17.32
C SER A 417 -1.20 25.90 15.89
N ARG A 418 -0.57 24.74 15.72
CA ARG A 418 -0.62 23.99 14.47
C ARG A 418 -1.93 23.24 14.40
N ILE A 419 -2.81 23.64 13.49
CA ILE A 419 -4.11 23.00 13.27
C ILE A 419 -4.18 22.47 11.85
N ARG A 420 -4.49 21.17 11.74
CA ARG A 420 -4.56 20.47 10.46
C ARG A 420 -5.94 19.88 10.27
N VAL A 421 -6.44 19.95 9.04
CA VAL A 421 -7.78 19.52 8.66
C VAL A 421 -7.66 18.43 7.61
N ALA A 422 -8.28 17.27 7.86
CA ALA A 422 -8.38 16.19 6.91
C ALA A 422 -9.55 16.43 5.95
N ARG A 423 -9.31 16.28 4.65
CA ARG A 423 -10.30 16.42 3.60
C ARG A 423 -10.30 15.24 2.66
N ASP A 424 -11.47 14.87 2.15
CA ASP A 424 -11.57 13.87 1.10
C ASP A 424 -11.21 14.44 -0.29
N GLU A 425 -11.26 13.61 -1.34
CA GLU A 425 -10.99 14.00 -2.73
C GLU A 425 -11.89 15.14 -3.25
N LEU A 426 -13.09 15.27 -2.68
CA LEU A 426 -14.06 16.33 -3.01
C LEU A 426 -13.84 17.60 -2.17
N GLY A 427 -12.84 17.62 -1.29
CA GLY A 427 -12.52 18.73 -0.40
C GLY A 427 -13.42 18.83 0.83
N ARG A 428 -14.26 17.83 1.10
CA ARG A 428 -15.17 17.81 2.26
C ARG A 428 -14.38 17.64 3.55
N PHE A 429 -14.81 18.31 4.60
CA PHE A 429 -14.20 18.22 5.93
C PHE A 429 -14.46 16.85 6.55
N MET A 430 -13.40 16.13 6.94
CA MET A 430 -13.47 14.78 7.50
C MET A 430 -12.93 14.67 8.93
N GLY A 431 -12.06 15.59 9.34
CA GLY A 431 -11.45 15.54 10.67
C GLY A 431 -10.43 16.65 10.88
N PHE A 432 -9.86 16.71 12.07
CA PHE A 432 -8.80 17.66 12.39
C PHE A 432 -7.85 17.13 13.47
N SER A 433 -6.64 17.68 13.51
CA SER A 433 -5.69 17.52 14.60
C SER A 433 -5.17 18.88 15.07
N THR A 434 -4.82 18.97 16.35
CA THR A 434 -4.25 20.21 16.93
C THR A 434 -3.00 19.88 17.73
N VAL A 435 -1.95 20.65 17.47
CA VAL A 435 -0.69 20.60 18.21
C VAL A 435 -0.33 22.01 18.66
N VAL A 436 0.06 22.14 19.92
CA VAL A 436 0.38 23.43 20.52
C VAL A 436 1.82 23.39 21.02
N PRO A 437 2.69 24.32 20.61
CA PRO A 437 4.03 24.45 21.19
C PRO A 437 3.92 24.81 22.67
N ILE A 438 4.78 24.25 23.51
CA ILE A 438 4.82 24.49 24.95
C ILE A 438 5.87 25.58 25.21
N CYS A 439 5.39 26.78 25.54
CA CYS A 439 6.17 27.98 25.78
C CYS A 439 5.42 28.87 26.78
N GLN A 440 6.03 29.96 27.28
CA GLN A 440 5.40 30.81 28.30
C GLN A 440 4.01 31.31 27.87
N GLU A 441 3.88 31.76 26.61
CA GLU A 441 2.61 32.25 26.06
C GLU A 441 1.48 31.21 26.00
N SER A 442 1.83 29.94 25.76
CA SER A 442 0.86 28.87 25.53
C SER A 442 0.49 28.10 26.79
N LEU A 443 1.26 28.22 27.88
CA LEU A 443 0.95 27.55 29.15
C LEU A 443 -0.45 27.87 29.65
N GLN A 444 -0.88 29.14 29.57
CA GLN A 444 -2.23 29.55 29.97
C GLN A 444 -3.33 28.90 29.09
N VAL A 445 -3.04 28.65 27.81
CA VAL A 445 -3.97 28.00 26.88
C VAL A 445 -4.07 26.51 27.19
N LEU A 446 -2.93 25.87 27.42
CA LEU A 446 -2.82 24.44 27.72
C LEU A 446 -3.42 24.09 29.09
N GLN A 447 -3.31 25.01 30.06
CA GLN A 447 -3.80 24.80 31.42
C GLN A 447 -5.34 24.69 31.52
N LEU A 448 -6.07 25.11 30.48
CA LEU A 448 -7.53 24.94 30.40
C LEU A 448 -7.96 23.48 30.23
N ASN A 449 -7.06 22.60 29.77
CA ASN A 449 -7.36 21.17 29.68
C ASN A 449 -6.78 20.42 30.90
N PRO A 450 -7.60 19.77 31.74
CA PRO A 450 -7.12 19.09 32.95
C PRO A 450 -6.06 18.01 32.68
N GLY A 451 -6.22 17.23 31.59
CA GLY A 451 -5.28 16.17 31.21
C GLY A 451 -3.92 16.72 30.81
N ILE A 452 -3.91 17.79 30.00
CA ILE A 452 -2.66 18.48 29.61
C ILE A 452 -2.02 19.16 30.83
N THR A 453 -2.81 19.78 31.70
CA THR A 453 -2.32 20.41 32.94
C THR A 453 -1.61 19.43 33.85
N ALA A 454 -2.23 18.27 34.10
CA ALA A 454 -1.63 17.22 34.92
C ALA A 454 -0.32 16.73 34.30
N LEU A 455 -0.30 16.52 32.98
CA LEU A 455 0.87 16.08 32.24
C LEU A 455 2.03 17.09 32.29
N VAL A 456 1.77 18.38 32.05
CA VAL A 456 2.80 19.43 32.11
C VAL A 456 3.40 19.54 33.50
N ARG A 457 2.58 19.49 34.56
CA ARG A 457 3.03 19.57 35.96
C ARG A 457 3.78 18.31 36.42
N ALA A 458 3.45 17.16 35.85
CA ALA A 458 4.15 15.91 36.15
C ALA A 458 5.50 15.83 35.44
N HIS A 459 5.63 16.44 34.26
CA HIS A 459 6.88 16.40 33.49
C HIS A 459 7.88 17.49 33.90
N TRP A 460 7.42 18.69 34.26
CA TRP A 460 8.28 19.81 34.64
C TRP A 460 7.98 20.39 36.02
N SER A 461 9.04 20.76 36.73
CA SER A 461 8.97 21.61 37.92
C SER A 461 8.61 23.06 37.58
N ALA A 462 8.14 23.83 38.55
CA ALA A 462 7.83 25.25 38.37
C ALA A 462 9.05 26.07 37.89
N THR A 463 10.25 25.70 38.33
CA THR A 463 11.51 26.32 37.91
C THR A 463 11.85 25.99 36.45
N GLU A 464 11.65 24.75 36.01
CA GLU A 464 11.89 24.37 34.61
C GLU A 464 10.87 25.01 33.68
N LEU A 465 9.59 25.08 34.10
CA LEU A 465 8.56 25.80 33.36
C LEU A 465 8.92 27.27 33.15
N ALA A 466 9.53 27.93 34.13
CA ALA A 466 9.98 29.33 33.99
C ALA A 466 11.14 29.51 32.99
N THR A 467 11.86 28.43 32.66
CA THR A 467 12.95 28.45 31.66
C THR A 467 12.50 28.16 30.23
N LEU A 468 11.23 27.78 30.03
CA LEU A 468 10.69 27.56 28.69
C LEU A 468 10.75 28.85 27.85
N PRO A 469 10.93 28.72 26.52
CA PRO A 469 10.95 29.86 25.61
C PRO A 469 9.72 30.76 25.79
N ALA A 470 9.87 32.07 25.56
CA ALA A 470 8.76 33.00 25.66
C ALA A 470 7.69 32.71 24.59
N THR A 471 8.13 32.55 23.33
CA THR A 471 7.27 32.48 22.15
C THR A 471 7.23 31.08 21.54
N ALA A 472 6.18 30.81 20.76
CA ALA A 472 6.01 29.56 20.01
C ALA A 472 7.15 29.25 19.02
N GLU A 473 7.73 30.27 18.38
CA GLU A 473 8.75 30.10 17.34
C GLU A 473 10.02 29.42 17.85
N SER A 474 10.36 29.66 19.13
CA SER A 474 11.53 29.09 19.79
C SER A 474 11.23 27.80 20.55
N ALA A 475 9.96 27.36 20.57
CA ALA A 475 9.56 26.17 21.29
C ALA A 475 10.17 24.90 20.67
N ARG A 476 10.64 24.01 21.55
CA ARG A 476 11.13 22.66 21.22
C ARG A 476 10.31 21.57 21.92
N CYS A 477 9.28 21.97 22.65
CA CYS A 477 8.35 21.10 23.34
C CYS A 477 6.97 21.30 22.73
N PHE A 478 6.21 20.23 22.51
CA PHE A 478 4.91 20.29 21.83
C PHE A 478 3.89 19.40 22.54
N SER A 479 2.66 19.88 22.67
CA SER A 479 1.52 19.13 23.17
C SER A 479 0.67 18.65 21.99
N LEU A 480 0.56 17.34 21.81
CA LEU A 480 -0.34 16.69 20.86
C LEU A 480 -1.74 16.63 21.49
N CYS A 481 -2.55 17.67 21.28
CA CYS A 481 -3.78 17.86 22.05
C CYS A 481 -4.94 17.02 21.52
N HIS A 482 -5.15 16.97 20.20
CA HIS A 482 -6.34 16.37 19.62
C HIS A 482 -6.08 15.69 18.27
N VAL A 483 -6.74 14.55 18.05
CA VAL A 483 -6.99 13.94 16.75
C VAL A 483 -8.46 13.51 16.75
N VAL A 484 -9.29 14.20 15.96
CA VAL A 484 -10.75 13.98 15.93
C VAL A 484 -11.18 13.80 14.48
N HIS A 485 -12.02 12.81 14.22
CA HIS A 485 -12.48 12.46 12.88
C HIS A 485 -13.97 12.13 12.88
N THR A 486 -14.60 12.22 11.72
CA THR A 486 -15.95 11.70 11.50
C THR A 486 -15.96 10.17 11.59
N ARG A 487 -17.16 9.57 11.74
CA ARG A 487 -17.32 8.11 11.66
C ARG A 487 -17.14 7.58 10.23
N GLU A 488 -17.47 8.40 9.23
CA GLU A 488 -17.25 8.08 7.82
C GLU A 488 -15.74 8.00 7.53
N GLN A 489 -15.28 6.86 7.03
CA GLN A 489 -13.86 6.63 6.71
C GLN A 489 -12.90 6.92 7.90
N ALA A 490 -13.32 6.63 9.13
CA ALA A 490 -12.53 6.88 10.35
C ALA A 490 -11.07 6.40 10.26
N GLY A 491 -10.82 5.23 9.67
CA GLY A 491 -9.47 4.67 9.46
C GLY A 491 -8.59 5.56 8.59
N PRO A 492 -8.92 5.78 7.31
CA PRO A 492 -8.18 6.68 6.41
C PRO A 492 -7.97 8.09 6.96
N VAL A 493 -8.99 8.68 7.60
CA VAL A 493 -8.90 10.03 8.17
C VAL A 493 -7.91 10.09 9.33
N ARG A 494 -8.00 9.13 10.26
CA ARG A 494 -7.05 9.00 11.37
C ARG A 494 -5.63 8.79 10.86
N ALA A 495 -5.45 7.93 9.86
CA ALA A 495 -4.16 7.68 9.23
C ALA A 495 -3.55 8.97 8.65
N ALA A 496 -4.33 9.76 7.89
CA ALA A 496 -3.87 11.02 7.33
C ALA A 496 -3.45 12.04 8.40
N LEU A 497 -4.25 12.18 9.47
CA LEU A 497 -3.96 13.12 10.57
C LEU A 497 -2.75 12.70 11.41
N VAL A 498 -2.59 11.40 11.69
CA VAL A 498 -1.45 10.88 12.45
C VAL A 498 -0.17 10.91 11.61
N ARG A 499 -0.24 10.62 10.30
CA ARG A 499 0.91 10.78 9.40
C ARG A 499 1.44 12.21 9.36
N ASP A 500 0.58 13.22 9.48
CA ASP A 500 1.00 14.63 9.57
C ASP A 500 1.93 14.90 10.77
N PHE A 501 1.86 14.10 11.84
CA PHE A 501 2.78 14.21 12.97
C PHE A 501 4.21 13.76 12.65
N SER A 502 4.44 13.00 11.57
CA SER A 502 5.79 12.62 11.16
C SER A 502 6.66 13.85 10.84
N GLY A 503 6.09 14.87 10.18
CA GLY A 503 6.76 16.15 9.96
C GLY A 503 7.03 16.93 11.24
N LEU A 504 6.21 16.75 12.28
CA LEU A 504 6.50 17.31 13.60
C LEU A 504 7.68 16.60 14.26
N PHE A 505 7.66 15.27 14.31
CA PHE A 505 8.73 14.45 14.92
C PHE A 505 10.08 14.65 14.24
N ALA A 506 10.07 14.94 12.94
CA ALA A 506 11.24 15.30 12.16
C ALA A 506 11.97 16.57 12.65
N MET A 507 11.29 17.47 13.38
CA MET A 507 11.92 18.64 13.99
C MET A 507 12.72 18.32 15.26
N GLY A 508 12.55 17.11 15.82
CA GLY A 508 13.07 16.74 17.13
C GLY A 508 12.42 17.52 18.28
N GLY A 509 12.89 17.28 19.50
CA GLY A 509 12.34 17.89 20.70
C GLY A 509 11.44 16.96 21.51
N THR A 510 10.64 17.52 22.41
CA THR A 510 9.84 16.76 23.37
C THR A 510 8.36 16.86 23.05
N TYR A 511 7.67 15.73 22.93
CA TYR A 511 6.25 15.66 22.58
C TYR A 511 5.47 15.07 23.75
N LEU A 512 4.43 15.76 24.18
CA LEU A 512 3.57 15.35 25.29
C LEU A 512 2.17 15.06 24.73
N CYS A 513 1.54 13.99 25.20
CA CYS A 513 0.18 13.64 24.82
C CYS A 513 -0.56 13.05 26.02
N SER A 514 -1.82 13.44 26.21
CA SER A 514 -2.71 12.85 27.20
C SER A 514 -3.91 12.24 26.49
N THR A 515 -4.25 10.99 26.78
CA THR A 515 -5.42 10.33 26.16
C THR A 515 -6.10 9.34 27.10
N LEU A 516 -7.41 9.26 26.96
CA LEU A 516 -8.26 8.25 27.61
C LEU A 516 -8.63 7.09 26.68
N LEU A 517 -8.38 7.24 25.37
CA LEU A 517 -8.80 6.26 24.36
C LEU A 517 -7.83 5.07 24.29
N PRO A 518 -8.31 3.83 24.48
CA PRO A 518 -7.45 2.63 24.43
C PRO A 518 -6.66 2.50 23.12
N SER A 519 -7.27 2.82 21.98
CA SER A 519 -6.60 2.75 20.68
C SER A 519 -5.39 3.67 20.59
N TYR A 520 -5.51 4.90 21.12
CA TYR A 520 -4.41 5.86 21.14
C TYR A 520 -3.36 5.55 22.20
N LYS A 521 -3.72 4.95 23.34
CA LYS A 521 -2.73 4.47 24.32
C LYS A 521 -1.80 3.44 23.69
N GLY A 522 -2.38 2.42 23.03
CA GLY A 522 -1.61 1.41 22.32
C GLY A 522 -0.77 1.98 21.16
N LEU A 523 -1.28 3.00 20.45
CA LEU A 523 -0.51 3.69 19.40
C LEU A 523 0.67 4.50 19.97
N LEU A 524 0.47 5.24 21.07
CA LEU A 524 1.53 6.04 21.70
C LEU A 524 2.67 5.13 22.20
N GLU A 525 2.32 4.07 22.94
CA GLU A 525 3.30 3.07 23.41
C GLU A 525 4.01 2.41 22.24
N ALA A 526 3.29 2.06 21.17
CA ALA A 526 3.87 1.50 19.95
C ALA A 526 4.88 2.45 19.29
N CYS A 527 4.61 3.77 19.31
CA CYS A 527 5.50 4.81 18.80
C CYS A 527 6.67 5.16 19.73
N GLY A 528 6.82 4.45 20.86
CA GLY A 528 7.90 4.66 21.81
C GLY A 528 7.65 5.80 22.80
N PHE A 529 6.42 6.29 22.94
CA PHE A 529 6.10 7.20 24.03
C PHE A 529 6.16 6.46 25.36
N GLU A 530 6.79 7.09 26.35
CA GLU A 530 6.86 6.62 27.72
C GLU A 530 5.70 7.19 28.52
N ARG A 531 5.00 6.34 29.26
CA ARG A 531 3.93 6.75 30.15
C ARG A 531 4.52 7.44 31.38
N ILE A 532 3.92 8.56 31.80
CA ILE A 532 4.24 9.26 33.06
C ILE A 532 3.15 8.93 34.08
N PRO A 533 3.36 7.98 35.03
CA PRO A 533 2.31 7.56 35.94
C PRO A 533 1.74 8.69 36.80
N ALA A 534 2.59 9.65 37.18
CA ALA A 534 2.20 10.82 37.97
C ALA A 534 1.26 11.80 37.23
N ALA A 535 1.14 11.67 35.89
CA ALA A 535 0.24 12.48 35.08
C ALA A 535 -1.18 11.88 34.95
N GLN A 536 -1.41 10.67 35.48
CA GLN A 536 -2.70 10.02 35.36
C GLN A 536 -3.77 10.76 36.16
N ILE A 537 -4.90 11.04 35.52
CA ILE A 537 -6.07 11.60 36.17
C ILE A 537 -7.31 10.77 35.83
N ASP A 538 -8.30 10.79 36.71
CA ASP A 538 -9.64 10.31 36.41
C ASP A 538 -10.39 11.38 35.61
N ALA A 539 -10.73 11.08 34.35
CA ALA A 539 -11.57 11.97 33.56
C ALA A 539 -12.93 12.10 34.25
N TRP A 540 -13.22 13.33 34.70
CA TRP A 540 -14.55 13.74 35.15
C TRP A 540 -15.08 12.96 36.37
N GLY A 541 -14.20 12.27 37.12
CA GLY A 541 -14.60 11.49 38.29
C GLY A 541 -15.46 10.27 37.97
N THR A 542 -15.32 9.71 36.75
CA THR A 542 -16.17 8.64 36.22
C THR A 542 -15.49 7.27 36.13
N GLY A 543 -14.21 7.19 36.50
CA GLY A 543 -13.39 6.00 36.37
C GLY A 543 -12.70 5.86 35.00
N TYR A 544 -12.86 6.82 34.09
CA TYR A 544 -12.15 6.83 32.80
C TYR A 544 -10.76 7.44 32.95
N LEU A 545 -9.73 6.61 33.04
CA LEU A 545 -8.37 7.07 33.29
C LEU A 545 -7.74 7.73 32.04
N VAL A 546 -7.36 9.00 32.16
CA VAL A 546 -6.52 9.72 31.20
C VAL A 546 -5.07 9.44 31.55
N ASP A 547 -4.33 8.84 30.62
CA ASP A 547 -2.90 8.60 30.78
C ASP A 547 -2.10 9.68 30.07
N GLY A 548 -1.04 10.15 30.73
CA GLY A 548 -0.07 11.09 30.18
C GLY A 548 1.17 10.37 29.64
N TYR A 549 1.65 10.82 28.49
CA TYR A 549 2.76 10.23 27.75
C TYR A 549 3.76 11.30 27.30
N VAL A 550 5.04 10.92 27.23
CA VAL A 550 6.12 11.75 26.71
C VAL A 550 6.95 10.98 25.68
N LEU A 551 7.34 11.65 24.61
CA LEU A 551 8.35 11.20 23.67
C LEU A 551 9.44 12.27 23.59
N ASP A 552 10.63 11.95 24.10
CA ASP A 552 11.78 12.86 24.05
C ASP A 552 12.71 12.50 22.89
N LEU A 553 12.51 13.17 21.75
CA LEU A 553 13.37 13.04 20.57
C LEU A 553 14.58 13.98 20.63
N SER A 554 14.71 14.85 21.65
CA SER A 554 15.88 15.73 21.79
C SER A 554 17.18 14.95 22.07
N ARG A 555 17.04 13.73 22.60
CA ARG A 555 18.15 12.82 22.95
C ARG A 555 18.51 11.83 21.85
N VAL A 556 17.73 11.80 20.78
CA VAL A 556 17.88 10.83 19.67
C VAL A 556 18.75 11.39 18.53
N GLY A 557 19.17 12.65 18.68
CA GLY A 557 20.19 13.32 17.87
C GLY A 557 21.55 12.64 17.85
#